data_AF-A0AAD5L3T8-F1
#
_entry.id   AF-A0AAD5L3T8-F1
#
_cell.length_a   1.000
_cell.length_b   1.000
_cell.length_c   1.000
_cell.angle_alpha   90.00
_cell.angle_beta   90.00
_cell.angle_gamma   90.00
#
_symmetry.space_group_name_H-M   'P 1'
#
loop_
_entity.id
_entity.type
_entity.pdbx_description
1 polymer ?
#
loop_
_entity_poly.entity_id
_entity_poly.type
_entity_poly.pdbx_seq_one_letter_code
_entity_poly.pdbx_strand_id
1 'polypeptide(L)'
;MAVEYPGSVKMQRNLTGHLIRLDGVAPLMLDWLSVRYNFDYSILDSNATSLEDLGPKQPGLISYTLRGECELILAVMLHSSERLKKLELVHPWMYAETAFLLPIPEILNNVNAVIKPFQPWTADKGLFKGFGDKLRANPKLRCNSSRQCVEMVNSLPRQHAYIDGFSALKGIIKEEYKRTGQCKTNIMKMGEASRPTGWALRKRSAYNEKFNRGMLVLLENGLISQWKKQFEADPRPCFDEDQLYRNAKNKEKPLARLSLANLTGAFAALAIGVFISVLAFLFELLVAAVTNKRITVI
;
A
#
# COMPACT_ATOMS: atom_id res chain seq x y z
N MET A 1 7.93 8.07 -3.29
CA MET A 1 8.35 8.03 -4.70
C MET A 1 9.84 8.03 -4.74
N ALA A 2 10.39 7.15 -5.56
CA ALA A 2 11.80 6.86 -5.60
C ALA A 2 12.34 7.10 -7.00
N VAL A 3 13.64 7.38 -7.05
CA VAL A 3 14.41 7.56 -8.30
C VAL A 3 14.42 6.26 -9.09
N GLU A 4 14.55 5.13 -8.40
CA GLU A 4 14.27 3.80 -8.93
C GLU A 4 12.85 3.38 -8.57
N TYR A 5 12.13 2.78 -9.52
CA TYR A 5 10.79 2.28 -9.28
C TYR A 5 10.60 0.95 -10.00
N PRO A 6 10.14 -0.11 -9.30
CA PRO A 6 9.98 -1.44 -9.88
C PRO A 6 9.21 -1.41 -11.20
N GLY A 7 9.86 -1.91 -12.25
CA GLY A 7 9.36 -2.00 -13.61
C GLY A 7 9.42 -0.70 -14.44
N SER A 8 9.63 0.47 -13.82
CA SER A 8 9.78 1.73 -14.57
C SER A 8 11.24 2.02 -14.91
N VAL A 9 12.08 2.17 -13.89
CA VAL A 9 13.53 2.45 -14.02
C VAL A 9 14.24 1.66 -12.93
N LYS A 10 15.21 0.86 -13.34
CA LYS A 10 16.17 0.16 -12.50
C LYS A 10 17.57 0.49 -12.99
N MET A 11 18.42 0.94 -12.09
CA MET A 11 19.82 1.22 -12.42
C MET A 11 20.64 -0.06 -12.25
N GLN A 12 21.43 -0.40 -13.26
CA GLN A 12 22.46 -1.44 -13.17
C GLN A 12 23.82 -0.76 -13.01
N ARG A 13 24.48 -1.04 -11.90
CA ARG A 13 25.82 -0.53 -11.59
C ARG A 13 26.83 -1.67 -11.58
N ASN A 14 28.08 -1.39 -11.95
CA ASN A 14 29.17 -2.34 -11.83
C ASN A 14 29.64 -2.48 -10.38
N LEU A 15 30.64 -3.34 -10.14
CA LEU A 15 31.23 -3.55 -8.82
C LEU A 15 31.86 -2.29 -8.23
N THR A 16 32.27 -1.32 -9.06
CA THR A 16 32.83 -0.04 -8.63
C THR A 16 31.76 1.03 -8.40
N GLY A 17 30.47 0.72 -8.59
CA GLY A 17 29.35 1.63 -8.37
C GLY A 17 28.99 2.52 -9.55
N HIS A 18 29.70 2.45 -10.67
CA HIS A 18 29.38 3.21 -11.87
C HIS A 18 28.17 2.64 -12.59
N LEU A 19 27.29 3.53 -13.05
CA LEU A 19 26.14 3.19 -13.87
C LEU A 19 26.59 2.58 -15.21
N ILE A 20 26.16 1.34 -15.49
CA ILE A 20 26.39 0.66 -16.77
C ILE A 20 25.17 0.81 -17.68
N ARG A 21 23.98 0.63 -17.11
CA ARG A 21 22.74 0.51 -17.89
C ARG A 21 21.52 0.90 -17.07
N LEU A 22 20.52 1.42 -17.75
CA LEU A 22 19.16 1.55 -17.22
C LEU A 22 18.27 0.48 -17.84
N ASP A 23 17.48 -0.19 -17.00
CA ASP A 23 16.46 -1.13 -17.42
C ASP A 23 15.07 -0.65 -16.99
N GLY A 24 14.05 -1.04 -17.77
CA GLY A 24 12.65 -0.80 -17.46
C GLY A 24 11.90 -0.18 -18.61
N VAL A 25 10.64 0.15 -18.36
CA VAL A 25 9.76 0.76 -19.37
C VAL A 25 10.26 2.15 -19.77
N ALA A 26 10.74 2.95 -18.83
CA ALA A 26 11.07 4.35 -19.12
C ALA A 26 12.33 4.52 -20.01
N PRO A 27 13.42 3.77 -19.83
CA PRO A 27 14.54 3.78 -20.78
C PRO A 27 14.14 3.36 -22.20
N LEU A 28 13.30 2.33 -22.36
CA LEU A 28 12.80 1.90 -23.67
C LEU A 28 11.96 2.98 -24.36
N MET A 29 11.15 3.71 -23.58
CA MET A 29 10.43 4.86 -24.09
C MET A 29 11.37 5.97 -24.55
N LEU A 30 12.45 6.23 -23.79
CA LEU A 30 13.43 7.26 -24.14
C LEU A 30 14.18 6.89 -25.42
N ASP A 31 14.60 5.63 -25.57
CA ASP A 31 15.21 5.09 -26.79
C ASP A 31 14.29 5.20 -28.00
N TRP A 32 13.01 4.92 -27.82
CA TRP A 32 12.05 5.07 -28.90
C TRP A 32 11.89 6.54 -29.32
N LEU A 33 11.84 7.45 -28.34
CA LEU A 33 11.71 8.88 -28.57
C LEU A 33 12.96 9.46 -29.25
N SER A 34 14.16 9.01 -28.86
CA SER A 34 15.44 9.46 -29.43
C SER A 34 15.52 9.15 -30.91
N VAL A 35 15.14 7.92 -31.30
CA VAL A 35 15.05 7.52 -32.71
C VAL A 35 13.94 8.28 -33.44
N ARG A 36 12.76 8.42 -32.82
CA ARG A 36 11.60 9.06 -33.47
C ARG A 36 11.81 10.54 -33.78
N TYR A 37 12.47 11.26 -32.88
CA TYR A 37 12.69 12.71 -32.94
C TYR A 37 14.12 13.11 -33.25
N ASN A 38 14.99 12.13 -33.52
CA ASN A 38 16.38 12.29 -33.92
C ASN A 38 17.17 13.19 -32.95
N PHE A 39 17.27 12.75 -31.70
CA PHE A 39 18.11 13.40 -30.69
C PHE A 39 19.00 12.38 -29.98
N ASP A 40 20.19 12.82 -29.57
CA ASP A 40 21.06 12.06 -28.69
C ASP A 40 20.84 12.47 -27.24
N TYR A 41 21.13 11.57 -26.32
CA TYR A 41 21.01 11.83 -24.90
C TYR A 41 22.15 11.17 -24.12
N SER A 42 22.49 11.76 -22.97
CA SER A 42 23.44 11.20 -22.01
C SER A 42 22.79 11.14 -20.63
N ILE A 43 23.05 10.08 -19.89
CA ILE A 43 22.50 9.89 -18.55
C ILE A 43 23.43 10.52 -17.53
N LEU A 44 22.90 11.42 -16.71
CA LEU A 44 23.61 11.97 -15.56
C LEU A 44 23.52 11.00 -14.38
N ASP A 45 24.65 10.41 -13.99
CA ASP A 45 24.74 9.58 -12.79
C ASP A 45 24.75 10.45 -11.53
N SER A 46 23.57 10.67 -10.94
CA SER A 46 23.42 11.47 -9.72
C SER A 46 23.41 10.59 -8.47
N ASN A 47 24.01 11.08 -7.38
CA ASN A 47 23.90 10.46 -6.05
C ASN A 47 22.54 10.72 -5.35
N ALA A 48 21.58 11.34 -6.04
CA ALA A 48 20.30 11.67 -5.46
C ALA A 48 19.43 10.42 -5.31
N THR A 49 18.92 10.18 -4.10
CA THR A 49 18.00 9.08 -3.78
C THR A 49 16.54 9.52 -3.75
N SER A 50 16.29 10.81 -3.90
CA SER A 50 14.97 11.43 -3.79
C SER A 50 14.71 12.46 -4.89
N LEU A 51 13.44 12.74 -5.15
CA LEU A 51 13.02 13.74 -6.13
C LEU A 51 13.22 15.17 -5.61
N GLU A 52 12.82 15.40 -4.36
CA GLU A 52 12.92 16.70 -3.68
C GLU A 52 14.17 16.75 -2.81
N ASP A 53 14.63 17.95 -2.46
CA ASP A 53 15.74 18.09 -1.51
C ASP A 53 15.33 17.59 -0.12
N LEU A 54 16.19 16.77 0.49
CA LEU A 54 16.04 16.34 1.89
C LEU A 54 16.73 17.30 2.86
N GLY A 55 17.55 18.21 2.34
CA GLY A 55 18.23 19.26 3.10
C GLY A 55 19.25 20.02 2.24
N PRO A 56 19.92 21.04 2.81
CA PRO A 56 20.82 21.93 2.05
C PRO A 56 21.99 21.23 1.37
N LYS A 57 22.43 20.09 1.92
CA LYS A 57 23.54 19.27 1.41
C LYS A 57 23.08 17.96 0.75
N GLN A 58 21.77 17.76 0.60
CA GLN A 58 21.19 16.55 0.03
C GLN A 58 20.20 16.94 -1.08
N PRO A 59 20.72 17.37 -2.25
CA PRO A 59 19.89 17.78 -3.36
C PRO A 59 19.13 16.58 -3.95
N GLY A 60 17.85 16.78 -4.23
CA GLY A 60 17.03 15.85 -5.00
C GLY A 60 17.17 16.08 -6.51
N LEU A 61 16.62 15.16 -7.32
CA LEU A 61 16.69 15.24 -8.79
C LEU A 61 16.15 16.54 -9.38
N ILE A 62 15.12 17.13 -8.76
CA ILE A 62 14.53 18.39 -9.23
C ILE A 62 15.56 19.52 -9.20
N SER A 63 16.43 19.54 -8.20
CA SER A 63 17.44 20.60 -8.05
C SER A 63 18.49 20.59 -9.16
N TYR A 64 18.87 19.42 -9.67
CA TYR A 64 19.74 19.30 -10.84
C TYR A 64 19.11 19.95 -12.08
N THR A 65 17.80 19.78 -12.26
CA THR A 65 17.07 20.39 -13.39
C THR A 65 16.93 21.90 -13.22
N LEU A 66 16.70 22.37 -11.99
CA LEU A 66 16.61 23.81 -11.69
C LEU A 66 17.95 24.54 -11.86
N ARG A 67 19.07 23.88 -11.55
CA ARG A 67 20.43 24.40 -11.79
C ARG A 67 20.84 24.34 -13.27
N GLY A 68 20.05 23.70 -14.12
CA GLY A 68 20.34 23.54 -15.55
C GLY A 68 21.35 22.44 -15.88
N GLU A 69 21.63 21.54 -14.93
CA GLU A 69 22.53 20.40 -15.11
C GLU A 69 21.84 19.23 -15.83
N CYS A 70 20.51 19.23 -15.89
CA CYS A 70 19.71 18.22 -16.57
C CYS A 70 18.49 18.85 -17.24
N GLU A 71 18.11 18.32 -18.41
CA GLU A 71 16.93 18.78 -19.15
C GLU A 71 15.68 17.91 -18.92
N LEU A 72 15.88 16.63 -18.58
CA LEU A 72 14.85 15.61 -18.42
C LEU A 72 15.08 14.76 -17.16
N ILE A 73 14.05 14.67 -16.31
CA ILE A 73 14.02 13.77 -15.16
C ILE A 73 13.30 12.48 -15.57
N LEU A 74 14.08 11.42 -15.76
CA LEU A 74 13.58 10.07 -16.03
C LEU A 74 13.27 9.32 -14.72
N ALA A 75 12.19 9.71 -14.04
CA ALA A 75 11.75 9.07 -12.80
C ALA A 75 10.23 8.99 -12.72
N VAL A 76 9.71 8.13 -11.85
CA VAL A 76 8.26 8.06 -11.56
C VAL A 76 7.88 9.24 -10.69
N MET A 77 7.43 10.33 -11.33
CA MET A 77 7.03 11.55 -10.66
C MET A 77 5.51 11.70 -10.65
N LEU A 78 4.91 11.70 -9.45
CA LEU A 78 3.53 12.13 -9.26
C LEU A 78 3.40 13.59 -9.64
N HIS A 79 2.39 13.87 -10.47
CA HIS A 79 2.06 15.24 -10.84
C HIS A 79 1.41 15.94 -9.65
N SER A 80 1.92 17.12 -9.31
CA SER A 80 1.38 17.97 -8.26
C SER A 80 1.49 19.44 -8.67
N SER A 81 0.60 20.27 -8.12
CA SER A 81 0.61 21.72 -8.38
C SER A 81 1.94 22.36 -8.02
N GLU A 82 2.59 21.91 -6.94
CA GLU A 82 3.90 22.43 -6.53
C GLU A 82 5.02 22.08 -7.50
N ARG A 83 4.99 20.89 -8.10
CA ARG A 83 5.99 20.48 -9.11
C ARG A 83 5.77 21.18 -10.43
N LEU A 84 4.51 21.41 -10.83
CA LEU A 84 4.18 22.12 -12.05
C LEU A 84 4.67 23.59 -12.04
N LYS A 85 4.75 24.21 -10.87
CA LYS A 85 5.37 25.55 -10.71
C LYS A 85 6.86 25.56 -11.05
N LYS A 86 7.56 24.44 -10.82
CA LYS A 86 9.03 24.32 -10.96
C LYS A 86 9.46 23.69 -12.28
N LEU A 87 8.63 22.83 -12.86
CA LEU A 87 8.97 21.97 -13.99
C LEU A 87 7.86 21.98 -15.05
N GLU A 88 8.18 21.50 -16.25
CA GLU A 88 7.15 21.05 -17.20
C GLU A 88 6.90 19.56 -16.97
N LEU A 89 5.66 19.17 -16.70
CA LEU A 89 5.29 17.77 -16.52
C LEU A 89 4.86 17.20 -17.87
N VAL A 90 5.52 16.13 -18.30
CA VAL A 90 5.18 15.41 -19.53
C VAL A 90 3.90 14.60 -19.29
N HIS A 91 3.09 14.41 -20.33
CA HIS A 91 1.85 13.64 -20.30
C HIS A 91 2.04 12.32 -19.54
N PRO A 92 1.17 12.01 -18.57
CA PRO A 92 1.34 10.84 -17.73
C PRO A 92 1.26 9.57 -18.58
N TRP A 93 2.25 8.70 -18.42
CA TRP A 93 2.32 7.41 -19.11
C TRP A 93 1.97 6.24 -18.18
N MET A 94 1.86 6.50 -16.88
CA MET A 94 1.39 5.55 -15.89
C MET A 94 0.54 6.22 -14.82
N TYR A 95 -0.37 5.45 -14.23
CA TYR A 95 -1.17 5.87 -13.11
C TYR A 95 -0.78 5.01 -11.91
N ALA A 96 -0.28 5.66 -10.86
CA ALA A 96 0.18 5.00 -9.67
C ALA A 96 -0.97 4.85 -8.66
N GLU A 97 -1.23 3.61 -8.27
CA GLU A 97 -2.17 3.25 -7.22
C GLU A 97 -1.43 3.07 -5.89
N THR A 98 -2.04 3.52 -4.80
CA THR A 98 -1.55 3.23 -3.44
C THR A 98 -2.29 2.01 -2.89
N ALA A 99 -1.58 1.15 -2.19
CA ALA A 99 -2.15 -0.03 -1.56
C ALA A 99 -1.50 -0.30 -0.20
N PHE A 100 -2.16 -1.14 0.58
CA PHE A 100 -1.66 -1.66 1.84
C PHE A 100 -1.12 -3.08 1.65
N LEU A 101 0.03 -3.35 2.23
CA LEU A 101 0.50 -4.68 2.53
C LEU A 101 0.06 -5.02 3.96
N LEU A 102 -0.69 -6.11 4.09
CA LEU A 102 -1.23 -6.61 5.35
C LEU A 102 -0.77 -8.04 5.56
N PRO A 103 -0.57 -8.49 6.81
CA PRO A 103 -0.36 -9.90 7.05
C PRO A 103 -1.67 -10.65 6.81
N ILE A 104 -1.60 -11.87 6.27
CA ILE A 104 -2.79 -12.71 6.13
C ILE A 104 -3.34 -13.01 7.53
N PRO A 105 -4.61 -12.70 7.82
CA PRO A 105 -5.18 -12.97 9.14
C PRO A 105 -5.24 -14.48 9.37
N GLU A 106 -4.77 -14.93 10.52
CA GLU A 106 -5.11 -16.26 11.02
C GLU A 106 -6.59 -16.28 11.40
N ILE A 107 -7.28 -17.38 11.11
CA ILE A 107 -8.69 -17.55 11.48
C ILE A 107 -8.76 -17.65 13.00
N LEU A 108 -9.03 -16.52 13.65
CA LEU A 108 -9.20 -16.42 15.09
C LEU A 108 -10.70 -16.43 15.41
N ASN A 109 -11.15 -17.46 16.14
CA ASN A 109 -12.49 -17.51 16.70
C ASN A 109 -12.60 -16.43 17.79
N ASN A 110 -13.36 -15.37 17.52
CA ASN A 110 -13.51 -14.26 18.46
C ASN A 110 -14.75 -14.47 19.33
N VAL A 111 -14.56 -15.06 20.50
CA VAL A 111 -15.60 -15.28 21.53
C VAL A 111 -16.31 -13.99 21.98
N ASN A 112 -15.66 -12.83 21.82
CA ASN A 112 -16.23 -11.51 22.16
C ASN A 112 -17.00 -10.87 20.99
N ALA A 113 -17.26 -11.58 19.90
CA ALA A 113 -17.99 -11.04 18.74
C ALA A 113 -19.40 -10.55 19.09
N VAL A 114 -20.01 -11.07 20.15
CA VAL A 114 -21.38 -10.75 20.58
C VAL A 114 -21.55 -9.30 21.05
N ILE A 115 -20.52 -8.68 21.62
CA ILE A 115 -20.59 -7.32 22.20
C ILE A 115 -20.11 -6.21 21.24
N LYS A 116 -19.53 -6.56 20.08
CA LYS A 116 -19.04 -5.60 19.08
C LYS A 116 -20.08 -4.63 18.50
N PRO A 117 -21.38 -4.95 18.36
CA PRO A 117 -22.36 -4.02 17.78
C PRO A 117 -22.59 -2.75 18.61
N PHE A 118 -22.18 -2.74 19.88
CA PHE A 118 -22.59 -1.72 20.87
C PHE A 118 -21.49 -0.72 21.22
N GLN A 119 -20.38 -0.68 20.47
CA GLN A 119 -19.35 0.35 20.66
C GLN A 119 -19.74 1.67 19.97
N PRO A 120 -19.74 2.81 20.68
CA PRO A 120 -19.96 4.11 20.05
C PRO A 120 -18.73 4.50 19.22
N TRP A 121 -18.91 4.59 17.91
CA TRP A 121 -17.88 5.05 16.98
C TRP A 121 -17.97 6.58 16.87
N THR A 122 -16.94 7.31 17.32
CA THR A 122 -16.76 8.72 16.97
C THR A 122 -15.60 8.84 15.97
N ALA A 123 -15.84 9.60 14.90
CA ALA A 123 -14.95 9.70 13.74
C ALA A 123 -14.72 11.16 13.37
N ASP A 124 -13.79 11.84 14.04
CA ASP A 124 -13.54 13.26 13.79
C ASP A 124 -12.46 13.50 12.71
N LYS A 125 -12.86 13.04 11.52
CA LYS A 125 -12.57 13.46 10.14
C LYS A 125 -11.28 13.01 9.44
N GLY A 126 -11.53 12.31 8.32
CA GLY A 126 -10.64 12.02 7.19
C GLY A 126 -9.66 10.86 7.43
N LEU A 127 -9.77 9.77 6.67
CA LEU A 127 -8.90 8.59 6.80
C LEU A 127 -7.40 8.95 6.72
N PHE A 128 -7.03 9.76 5.72
CA PHE A 128 -5.63 10.20 5.53
C PHE A 128 -5.14 11.18 6.59
N LYS A 129 -6.02 12.00 7.17
CA LYS A 129 -5.67 12.87 8.28
C LYS A 129 -5.37 12.02 9.53
N GLY A 130 -6.24 11.07 9.84
CA GLY A 130 -6.03 10.12 10.94
C GLY A 130 -4.71 9.34 10.79
N PHE A 131 -4.37 8.91 9.57
CA PHE A 131 -3.06 8.30 9.30
C PHE A 131 -1.90 9.26 9.49
N GLY A 132 -2.00 10.48 8.96
CA GLY A 132 -0.98 11.52 9.11
C GLY A 132 -0.72 11.89 10.57
N ASP A 133 -1.78 12.02 11.37
CA ASP A 133 -1.70 12.34 12.80
C ASP A 133 -1.02 11.20 13.58
N LYS A 134 -1.40 9.95 13.33
CA LYS A 134 -0.76 8.78 13.93
C LYS A 134 0.72 8.65 13.56
N LEU A 135 1.07 8.88 12.29
CA LEU A 135 2.46 8.83 11.81
C LEU A 135 3.33 9.98 12.34
N ARG A 136 2.72 11.14 12.66
CA ARG A 136 3.42 12.25 13.31
C ARG A 136 3.63 11.98 14.80
N ALA A 137 2.62 11.43 15.48
CA ALA A 137 2.71 11.06 16.89
C ALA A 137 3.66 9.88 17.14
N ASN A 138 3.86 9.00 16.16
CA ASN A 138 4.69 7.79 16.30
C ASN A 138 5.77 7.71 15.20
N PRO A 139 6.92 8.39 15.37
CA PRO A 139 7.99 8.39 14.37
C PRO A 139 8.53 6.98 14.06
N LYS A 140 8.46 6.05 15.02
CA LYS A 140 8.89 4.64 14.88
C LYS A 140 8.10 3.84 13.85
N LEU A 141 6.92 4.34 13.43
CA LEU A 141 6.13 3.71 12.35
C LEU A 141 6.70 4.00 10.95
N ARG A 142 7.69 4.90 10.84
CA ARG A 142 8.40 5.18 9.60
C ARG A 142 9.60 4.25 9.49
N CYS A 143 9.82 3.74 8.29
CA CYS A 143 10.89 2.82 7.96
C CYS A 143 11.81 3.44 6.90
N ASN A 144 13.10 3.13 7.00
CA ASN A 144 14.14 3.65 6.10
C ASN A 144 14.31 2.79 4.84
N SER A 145 13.76 1.57 4.85
CA SER A 145 13.78 0.65 3.70
C SER A 145 12.51 -0.18 3.65
N SER A 146 12.09 -0.59 2.45
CA SER A 146 10.92 -1.45 2.26
C SER A 146 11.06 -2.77 3.02
N ARG A 147 12.28 -3.33 3.10
CA ARG A 147 12.55 -4.56 3.86
C ARG A 147 12.22 -4.39 5.34
N GLN A 148 12.65 -3.29 5.95
CA GLN A 148 12.33 -2.98 7.35
C GLN A 148 10.81 -2.88 7.57
N CYS A 149 10.09 -2.25 6.65
CA CYS A 149 8.63 -2.13 6.74
C CYS A 149 7.94 -3.50 6.65
N VAL A 150 8.40 -4.37 5.73
CA VAL A 150 7.85 -5.72 5.55
C VAL A 150 8.11 -6.59 6.78
N GLU A 151 9.30 -6.49 7.38
CA GLU A 151 9.64 -7.18 8.63
C GLU A 151 8.72 -6.73 9.78
N MET A 152 8.40 -5.44 9.87
CA MET A 152 7.42 -4.93 10.85
C MET A 152 6.01 -5.48 10.62
N VAL A 153 5.56 -5.58 9.37
CA VAL A 153 4.24 -6.16 9.02
C VAL A 153 4.16 -7.63 9.42
N ASN A 154 5.25 -8.37 9.21
CA ASN A 154 5.33 -9.80 9.53
C ASN A 154 5.62 -10.09 11.01
N SER A 155 6.02 -9.09 11.80
CA SER A 155 6.32 -9.26 13.22
C SER A 155 5.08 -9.60 14.04
N LEU A 156 5.28 -10.40 15.10
CA LEU A 156 4.23 -10.70 16.08
C LEU A 156 4.35 -9.73 17.26
N PRO A 157 3.23 -9.16 17.75
CA PRO A 157 1.86 -9.31 17.27
C PRO A 157 1.60 -8.53 15.95
N ARG A 158 0.76 -9.11 15.07
CA ARG A 158 0.38 -8.52 13.76
C ARG A 158 -0.45 -7.23 13.94
N GLN A 159 0.22 -6.10 14.10
CA GLN A 159 -0.40 -4.80 14.35
C GLN A 159 -0.04 -3.72 13.31
N HIS A 160 0.86 -4.04 12.38
CA HIS A 160 1.40 -3.09 11.42
C HIS A 160 0.85 -3.36 10.02
N ALA A 161 0.65 -2.28 9.28
CA ALA A 161 0.34 -2.27 7.86
C ALA A 161 1.38 -1.40 7.15
N TYR A 162 1.82 -1.82 5.96
CA TYR A 162 2.75 -1.05 5.16
C TYR A 162 2.03 -0.43 3.96
N ILE A 163 2.21 0.88 3.75
CA ILE A 163 1.57 1.62 2.65
C ILE A 163 2.62 1.91 1.59
N ASP A 164 2.38 1.46 0.35
CA ASP A 164 3.26 1.76 -0.78
C ASP A 164 2.50 1.74 -2.11
N GLY A 165 3.20 2.00 -3.21
CA GLY A 165 2.67 1.85 -4.56
C GLY A 165 2.35 0.39 -4.88
N PHE A 166 1.21 0.16 -5.53
CA PHE A 166 0.69 -1.18 -5.83
C PHE A 166 1.72 -2.04 -6.59
N SER A 167 2.39 -1.50 -7.61
CA SER A 167 3.42 -2.21 -8.37
C SER A 167 4.64 -2.58 -7.51
N ALA A 168 5.01 -1.74 -6.54
CA ALA A 168 6.10 -2.05 -5.61
C ALA A 168 5.71 -3.21 -4.68
N LEU A 169 4.48 -3.22 -4.16
CA LEU A 169 3.99 -4.31 -3.31
C LEU A 169 3.91 -5.65 -4.05
N LYS A 170 3.54 -5.66 -5.34
CA LYS A 170 3.60 -6.88 -6.17
C LYS A 170 5.02 -7.44 -6.24
N GLY A 171 6.02 -6.56 -6.41
CA GLY A 171 7.44 -6.92 -6.39
C GLY A 171 7.86 -7.55 -5.06
N ILE A 172 7.48 -6.92 -3.96
CA ILE A 172 7.78 -7.38 -2.60
C ILE A 172 7.20 -8.79 -2.36
N ILE A 173 5.93 -9.03 -2.68
CA ILE A 173 5.29 -10.34 -2.51
C ILE A 173 5.97 -11.40 -3.36
N LYS A 174 6.29 -11.09 -4.61
CA LYS A 174 6.99 -12.00 -5.52
C LYS A 174 8.36 -12.41 -4.97
N GLU A 175 9.12 -11.45 -4.46
CA GLU A 175 10.44 -11.70 -3.86
C GLU A 175 10.34 -12.50 -2.57
N GLU A 176 9.37 -12.17 -1.71
CA GLU A 176 9.12 -12.90 -0.47
C GLU A 176 8.74 -14.37 -0.74
N TYR A 177 7.86 -14.60 -1.72
CA TYR A 177 7.49 -15.94 -2.16
C TYR A 177 8.66 -16.72 -2.74
N LYS A 178 9.47 -16.10 -3.61
CA LYS A 178 10.69 -16.73 -4.14
C LYS A 178 11.66 -17.16 -3.04
N ARG A 179 11.75 -16.37 -1.97
CA ARG A 179 12.66 -16.64 -0.85
C ARG A 179 12.14 -17.69 0.13
N THR A 180 10.84 -17.70 0.40
CA THR A 180 10.25 -18.49 1.50
C THR A 180 9.33 -19.62 1.05
N GLY A 181 8.85 -19.58 -0.18
CA GLY A 181 7.81 -20.47 -0.69
C GLY A 181 6.42 -20.25 -0.08
N GLN A 182 6.23 -19.22 0.77
CA GLN A 182 4.99 -19.00 1.51
C GLN A 182 4.40 -17.61 1.23
N CYS A 183 3.07 -17.53 1.16
CA CYS A 183 2.33 -16.27 1.06
C CYS A 183 1.93 -15.83 2.48
N LYS A 184 2.71 -14.94 3.09
CA LYS A 184 2.44 -14.44 4.46
C LYS A 184 1.67 -13.12 4.48
N THR A 185 1.73 -12.39 3.37
CA THR A 185 1.17 -11.06 3.22
C THR A 185 0.18 -11.02 2.06
N ASN A 186 -0.74 -10.05 2.09
CA ASN A 186 -1.71 -9.80 1.03
C ASN A 186 -1.79 -8.29 0.76
N ILE A 187 -2.26 -7.92 -0.44
CA ILE A 187 -2.41 -6.52 -0.86
C ILE A 187 -3.88 -6.11 -0.78
N MET A 188 -4.13 -4.95 -0.19
CA MET A 188 -5.45 -4.30 -0.21
C MET A 188 -5.32 -2.94 -0.90
N LYS A 189 -6.00 -2.75 -2.03
CA LYS A 189 -6.01 -1.47 -2.76
C LYS A 189 -6.69 -0.38 -1.94
N MET A 190 -6.11 0.83 -1.96
CA MET A 190 -6.66 1.97 -1.25
C MET A 190 -7.56 2.82 -2.18
N GLY A 191 -8.80 2.38 -2.36
CA GLY A 191 -9.79 3.06 -3.21
C GLY A 191 -9.41 3.10 -4.70
N GLU A 192 -10.18 3.83 -5.50
CA GLU A 192 -9.99 3.96 -6.96
C GLU A 192 -9.10 5.14 -7.37
N ALA A 193 -8.54 5.88 -6.41
CA ALA A 193 -7.79 7.11 -6.68
C ALA A 193 -6.40 6.80 -7.23
N SER A 194 -6.33 6.50 -8.53
CA SER A 194 -5.09 6.36 -9.27
C SER A 194 -4.53 7.73 -9.63
N ARG A 195 -3.24 7.95 -9.37
CA ARG A 195 -2.61 9.28 -9.56
C ARG A 195 -1.73 9.30 -10.80
N PRO A 196 -1.86 10.33 -11.66
CA PRO A 196 -1.03 10.43 -12.86
C PRO A 196 0.44 10.61 -12.47
N THR A 197 1.27 9.78 -13.09
CA THR A 197 2.71 9.79 -12.95
C THR A 197 3.35 9.88 -14.33
N GLY A 198 4.37 10.72 -14.43
CA GLY A 198 5.05 11.00 -15.70
C GLY A 198 6.48 11.45 -15.46
N TRP A 199 7.11 11.89 -16.54
CA TRP A 199 8.43 12.51 -16.49
C TRP A 199 8.30 14.02 -16.33
N ALA A 200 9.42 14.66 -16.04
CA ALA A 200 9.47 16.11 -15.96
C ALA A 200 10.64 16.65 -16.78
N LEU A 201 10.38 17.76 -17.47
CA LEU A 201 11.37 18.53 -18.18
C LEU A 201 11.64 19.83 -17.40
N ARG A 202 12.79 20.45 -17.71
CA ARG A 202 13.05 21.83 -17.27
C ARG A 202 11.92 22.77 -17.69
N LYS A 203 11.60 23.74 -16.84
CA LYS A 203 10.55 24.73 -17.12
C LYS A 203 10.82 25.43 -18.46
N ARG A 204 9.76 25.61 -19.28
CA ARG A 204 9.84 26.18 -20.64
C ARG A 204 10.78 25.43 -21.60
N SER A 205 10.96 24.12 -21.43
CA SER A 205 11.76 23.30 -22.35
C SER A 205 11.14 23.29 -23.76
N ALA A 206 11.98 23.50 -24.79
CA ALA A 206 11.59 23.42 -26.19
C ALA A 206 11.16 22.01 -26.62
N TYR A 207 11.51 20.98 -25.83
CA TYR A 207 11.18 19.59 -26.13
C TYR A 207 9.81 19.16 -25.61
N ASN A 208 9.14 19.98 -24.79
CA ASN A 208 7.90 19.61 -24.10
C ASN A 208 6.81 19.10 -25.06
N GLU A 209 6.59 19.80 -26.18
CA GLU A 209 5.60 19.39 -27.18
C GLU A 209 5.93 18.03 -27.82
N LYS A 210 7.20 17.83 -28.22
CA LYS A 210 7.66 16.57 -28.81
C LYS A 210 7.51 15.39 -27.85
N PHE A 211 7.92 15.58 -26.59
CA PHE A 211 7.77 14.55 -25.56
C PHE A 211 6.30 14.23 -25.30
N ASN A 212 5.42 15.23 -25.13
CA ASN A 212 3.99 15.01 -24.94
C ASN A 212 3.36 14.24 -26.10
N ARG A 213 3.63 14.66 -27.34
CA ARG A 213 3.12 13.97 -28.53
C ARG A 213 3.67 12.55 -28.63
N GLY A 214 4.96 12.36 -28.33
CA GLY A 214 5.59 11.05 -28.31
C GLY A 214 4.98 10.10 -27.28
N MET A 215 4.68 10.60 -26.08
CA MET A 215 3.99 9.82 -25.05
C MET A 215 2.60 9.36 -25.49
N LEU A 216 1.83 10.25 -26.12
CA LEU A 216 0.51 9.90 -26.63
C LEU A 216 0.61 8.81 -27.70
N VAL A 217 1.54 8.93 -28.65
CA VAL A 217 1.76 7.91 -29.68
C VAL A 217 2.17 6.56 -29.08
N LEU A 218 3.06 6.56 -28.08
CA LEU A 218 3.47 5.35 -27.37
C LEU A 218 2.30 4.69 -26.61
N LEU A 219 1.36 5.48 -26.09
CA LEU A 219 0.14 5.00 -25.43
C LEU A 219 -0.85 4.42 -26.45
N GLU A 220 -1.13 5.17 -27.52
CA GLU A 220 -2.07 4.80 -28.59
C GLU A 220 -1.68 3.48 -29.28
N ASN A 221 -0.39 3.30 -29.52
CA ASN A 221 0.13 2.09 -30.17
C ASN A 221 0.33 0.91 -29.20
N GLY A 222 0.03 1.08 -27.91
CA GLY A 222 0.09 0.01 -26.91
C GLY A 222 1.49 -0.45 -26.49
N LEU A 223 2.56 0.20 -26.98
CA LEU A 223 3.95 -0.16 -26.65
C LEU A 223 4.22 -0.08 -25.15
N ILE A 224 3.74 0.99 -24.50
CA ILE A 224 3.87 1.15 -23.04
C ILE A 224 3.20 -0.02 -22.30
N SER A 225 2.01 -0.43 -22.74
CA SER A 225 1.28 -1.55 -22.14
C SER A 225 2.01 -2.88 -22.32
N GLN A 226 2.61 -3.10 -23.49
CA GLN A 226 3.42 -4.28 -23.76
C GLN A 226 4.67 -4.32 -22.87
N TRP A 227 5.43 -3.22 -22.79
CA TRP A 227 6.61 -3.17 -21.94
C TRP A 227 6.25 -3.30 -20.46
N LYS A 228 5.17 -2.67 -19.99
CA LYS A 228 4.69 -2.84 -18.61
C LYS A 228 4.47 -4.32 -18.28
N LYS A 229 3.84 -5.11 -19.15
CA LYS A 229 3.66 -6.56 -18.93
C LYS A 229 4.98 -7.32 -18.80
N GLN A 230 6.03 -6.89 -19.49
CA GLN A 230 7.35 -7.54 -19.43
C GLN A 230 8.06 -7.25 -18.10
N PHE A 231 7.90 -6.04 -17.57
CA PHE A 231 8.63 -5.59 -16.38
C PHE A 231 7.84 -5.65 -15.08
N GLU A 232 6.50 -5.75 -15.13
CA GLU A 232 5.67 -5.84 -13.94
C GLU A 232 5.90 -7.17 -13.22
N ALA A 233 6.04 -7.09 -11.89
CA ALA A 233 6.19 -8.27 -11.07
C ALA A 233 4.88 -9.05 -11.02
N ASP A 234 4.86 -10.25 -11.60
CA ASP A 234 3.80 -11.23 -11.38
C ASP A 234 3.80 -11.73 -9.91
N PRO A 235 2.79 -11.37 -9.09
CA PRO A 235 2.75 -11.73 -7.67
C PRO A 235 2.08 -13.10 -7.42
N ARG A 236 1.73 -13.84 -8.47
CA ARG A 236 1.18 -15.20 -8.34
C ARG A 236 2.20 -16.17 -7.75
N PRO A 237 1.76 -17.16 -6.96
CA PRO A 237 0.37 -17.49 -6.63
C PRO A 237 -0.22 -16.69 -5.47
N CYS A 238 0.56 -15.80 -4.82
CA CYS A 238 0.15 -15.16 -3.57
C CYS A 238 -0.92 -14.08 -3.73
N PHE A 239 -0.99 -13.45 -4.90
CA PHE A 239 -2.00 -12.45 -5.21
C PHE A 239 -2.47 -12.59 -6.65
N ASP A 240 -3.78 -12.73 -6.84
CA ASP A 240 -4.41 -12.77 -8.15
C ASP A 240 -5.55 -11.75 -8.20
N GLU A 241 -5.31 -10.68 -8.96
CA GLU A 241 -6.22 -9.56 -9.11
C GLU A 241 -7.49 -9.95 -9.89
N ASP A 242 -7.34 -10.76 -10.93
CA ASP A 242 -8.44 -11.23 -11.77
C ASP A 242 -9.34 -12.17 -10.99
N GLN A 243 -8.75 -13.05 -10.16
CA GLN A 243 -9.51 -13.95 -9.30
C GLN A 243 -10.27 -13.17 -8.23
N LEU A 244 -9.66 -12.16 -7.61
CA LEU A 244 -10.34 -11.27 -6.66
C LEU A 244 -11.52 -10.53 -7.29
N TYR A 245 -11.34 -9.99 -8.50
CA TYR A 245 -12.39 -9.27 -9.23
C TYR A 245 -13.54 -10.21 -9.63
N ARG A 246 -13.24 -11.40 -10.17
CA ARG A 246 -14.25 -12.43 -10.48
C ARG A 246 -14.99 -12.88 -9.23
N ASN A 247 -14.28 -13.11 -8.12
CA ASN A 247 -14.88 -13.49 -6.84
C ASN A 247 -15.74 -12.37 -6.24
N ALA A 248 -15.40 -11.10 -6.45
CA ALA A 248 -16.23 -9.97 -6.03
C ALA A 248 -17.52 -9.89 -6.84
N LYS A 249 -17.43 -10.11 -8.16
CA LYS A 249 -18.59 -10.08 -9.07
C LYS A 249 -19.51 -11.30 -8.94
N ASN A 250 -18.96 -12.45 -8.56
CA ASN A 250 -19.69 -13.72 -8.45
C ASN A 250 -20.18 -14.06 -7.02
N LYS A 251 -20.03 -13.16 -6.04
CA LYS A 251 -20.48 -13.44 -4.66
C LYS A 251 -21.93 -12.99 -4.43
N GLU A 252 -22.86 -13.93 -4.61
CA GLU A 252 -23.73 -14.24 -3.47
C GLU A 252 -22.79 -14.76 -2.37
N LYS A 253 -22.53 -13.95 -1.34
CA LYS A 253 -21.64 -14.35 -0.25
C LYS A 253 -22.25 -15.63 0.37
N PRO A 254 -21.58 -16.79 0.36
CA PRO A 254 -22.08 -17.93 1.11
C PRO A 254 -22.20 -17.45 2.55
N LEU A 255 -23.41 -17.49 3.09
CA LEU A 255 -23.69 -17.11 4.47
C LEU A 255 -22.66 -17.82 5.33
N ALA A 256 -21.78 -17.05 5.98
CA ALA A 256 -20.78 -17.61 6.87
C ALA A 256 -21.54 -18.42 7.92
N ARG A 257 -21.46 -19.76 7.84
CA ARG A 257 -22.13 -20.65 8.79
C ARG A 257 -21.59 -20.29 10.16
N LEU A 258 -22.44 -19.71 11.01
CA LEU A 258 -22.06 -19.43 12.39
C LEU A 258 -21.73 -20.77 13.06
N SER A 259 -20.46 -20.93 13.43
CA SER A 259 -20.02 -22.04 14.27
C SER A 259 -20.38 -21.76 15.72
N LEU A 260 -20.59 -22.82 16.50
CA LEU A 260 -20.80 -22.74 17.95
C LEU A 260 -19.68 -21.95 18.64
N ALA A 261 -18.45 -22.01 18.11
CA ALA A 261 -17.30 -21.26 18.61
C ALA A 261 -17.47 -19.73 18.55
N ASN A 262 -18.39 -19.21 17.73
CA ASN A 262 -18.71 -17.78 17.65
C ASN A 262 -19.81 -17.37 18.64
N LEU A 263 -20.56 -18.33 19.18
CA LEU A 263 -21.70 -18.14 20.09
C LEU A 263 -21.39 -18.59 21.54
N THR A 264 -20.24 -19.21 21.77
CA THR A 264 -19.77 -19.64 23.10
C THR A 264 -19.82 -18.53 24.15
N GLY A 265 -19.58 -17.27 23.75
CA GLY A 265 -19.74 -16.13 24.65
C GLY A 265 -21.16 -15.94 25.18
N ALA A 266 -22.19 -16.15 24.34
CA ALA A 266 -23.59 -16.06 24.76
C ALA A 266 -23.98 -17.21 25.70
N PHE A 267 -23.51 -18.43 25.42
CA PHE A 267 -23.72 -19.58 26.30
C PHE A 267 -22.99 -19.43 27.64
N ALA A 268 -21.79 -18.85 27.66
CA ALA A 268 -21.06 -18.56 28.89
C ALA A 268 -21.80 -17.52 29.74
N ALA A 269 -22.30 -16.45 29.13
CA ALA A 269 -23.10 -15.43 29.83
C ALA A 269 -24.39 -16.04 30.43
N LEU A 270 -25.06 -16.90 29.68
CA LEU A 270 -26.25 -17.61 30.15
C LEU A 270 -25.93 -18.55 31.33
N ALA A 271 -24.84 -19.33 31.24
CA ALA A 271 -24.41 -20.21 32.32
C ALA A 271 -24.07 -19.43 33.60
N ILE A 272 -23.38 -18.29 33.47
CA ILE A 272 -23.07 -17.41 34.60
C ILE A 272 -24.36 -16.82 35.19
N GLY A 273 -25.30 -16.36 34.35
CA GLY A 273 -26.58 -15.83 34.80
C GLY A 273 -27.38 -16.86 35.60
N VAL A 274 -27.49 -18.09 35.09
CA VAL A 274 -28.16 -19.21 35.78
C VAL A 274 -27.46 -19.51 37.11
N PHE A 275 -26.13 -19.55 37.13
CA PHE A 275 -25.37 -19.81 38.35
C PHE A 275 -25.61 -18.74 39.42
N ILE A 276 -25.59 -17.47 39.05
CA ILE A 276 -25.87 -16.35 39.95
C ILE A 276 -27.31 -16.43 40.49
N SER A 277 -28.30 -16.72 39.64
CA SER A 277 -29.69 -16.87 40.07
C SER A 277 -29.88 -18.02 41.06
N VAL A 278 -29.22 -19.15 40.83
CA VAL A 278 -29.27 -20.30 41.77
C VAL A 278 -28.61 -19.94 43.10
N LEU A 279 -27.46 -19.26 43.09
CA LEU A 279 -26.81 -18.80 44.32
C LEU A 279 -27.67 -17.80 45.10
N ALA A 280 -28.32 -16.86 44.42
CA ALA A 280 -29.24 -15.92 45.04
C ALA A 280 -30.42 -16.66 45.71
N PHE A 281 -31.03 -17.62 45.01
CA PHE A 281 -32.13 -18.43 45.54
C PHE A 281 -31.71 -19.27 46.75
N LEU A 282 -30.53 -19.90 46.72
CA LEU A 282 -30.00 -20.66 47.86
C LEU A 282 -29.69 -19.75 49.05
N PHE A 283 -29.19 -18.54 48.79
CA PHE A 283 -28.97 -17.54 49.83
C PHE A 283 -30.29 -17.07 50.45
N GLU A 284 -31.32 -16.82 49.64
CA GLU A 284 -32.67 -16.49 50.12
C GLU A 284 -33.26 -17.61 50.98
N LEU A 285 -33.07 -18.88 50.59
CA LEU A 285 -33.49 -20.03 51.39
C LEU A 285 -32.76 -20.14 52.73
N LEU A 286 -31.44 -19.89 52.76
CA LEU A 286 -30.66 -19.87 54.00
C LEU A 286 -31.10 -18.72 54.91
N VAL A 287 -31.30 -17.53 54.35
CA VAL A 287 -31.82 -16.38 55.10
C VAL A 287 -33.21 -16.71 55.64
N ALA A 288 -34.13 -17.24 54.83
CA ALA A 288 -35.48 -17.61 55.28
C ALA A 288 -35.45 -18.67 56.41
N ALA A 289 -34.57 -19.68 56.30
CA ALA A 289 -34.40 -20.71 57.32
C ALA A 289 -33.83 -20.17 58.64
N VAL A 290 -32.88 -19.23 58.57
CA VAL A 290 -32.28 -18.61 59.77
C VAL A 290 -33.21 -17.57 60.42
N THR A 291 -34.05 -16.88 59.64
CA THR A 291 -34.89 -15.76 60.14
C THR A 291 -36.27 -16.20 60.67
N ASN A 292 -36.63 -17.49 60.56
CA ASN A 292 -37.83 -18.11 61.12
C ASN A 292 -39.10 -17.22 61.11
N LYS A 293 -39.48 -16.69 59.95
CA LYS A 293 -40.85 -16.24 59.69
C LYS A 293 -41.52 -17.27 58.80
N ARG A 294 -42.56 -17.92 59.34
CA ARG A 294 -43.52 -18.74 58.57
C ARG A 294 -44.00 -17.93 57.37
N ILE A 295 -43.62 -18.34 56.16
CA ILE A 295 -44.23 -17.85 54.93
C ILE A 295 -45.45 -18.74 54.69
N THR A 296 -46.63 -18.20 54.98
CA THR A 296 -47.92 -18.77 54.56
C THR A 296 -48.10 -18.44 53.09
N VAL A 297 -48.16 -19.47 52.25
CA VAL A 297 -48.50 -19.37 50.83
C VAL A 297 -50.01 -19.17 50.71
N ILE A 298 -50.42 -18.11 50.01
CA ILE A 298 -51.70 -18.01 49.28
C ILE A 298 -51.34 -17.53 47.87
#